data_AF-A0A849C4X0-F1
#
_entry.id   AF-A0A849C4X0-F1
#
_cell.length_a   1.000
_cell.length_b   1.000
_cell.length_c   1.000
_cell.angle_alpha   90.00
_cell.angle_beta   90.00
_cell.angle_gamma   90.00
#
_symmetry.space_group_name_H-M   'P 1'
#
loop_
_entity.id
_entity.type
_entity.pdbx_description
1 polymer ?
#
loop_
_entity_poly.entity_id
_entity_poly.type
_entity_poly.pdbx_seq_one_letter_code
_entity_poly.pdbx_strand_id
1 'polypeptide(L)' 'MVPNDDDGTVAVVDDVAYRVWELCDGTRTPDQITDLVSRTIGNPVSGVSEFVTQLRRVGLITVLD' A
#
# COMPACT_ATOMS: atom_id res chain seq x y z
N MET A 1 -0.36 -9.84 34.86
CA MET A 1 -0.22 -10.71 33.67
C MET A 1 -0.70 -9.86 32.51
N VAL A 2 0.21 -9.34 31.70
CA VAL A 2 -0.13 -8.56 30.51
C VAL A 2 -0.52 -9.57 29.43
N PRO A 3 -1.67 -9.45 28.75
CA PRO A 3 -2.00 -10.34 27.65
C PRO A 3 -0.99 -10.06 26.51
N ASN A 4 -0.21 -11.08 26.15
CA ASN A 4 0.74 -11.05 25.04
C ASN A 4 0.04 -11.46 23.72
N ASP A 5 -1.11 -10.86 23.42
CA ASP A 5 -1.84 -11.13 22.17
C ASP A 5 -1.59 -10.03 21.13
N ASP A 6 -0.34 -9.57 21.00
CA ASP A 6 0.09 -8.75 19.87
C ASP A 6 0.60 -9.66 18.75
N ASP A 7 -0.30 -10.45 18.16
CA ASP A 7 -0.03 -11.14 16.89
C ASP A 7 0.02 -10.09 15.78
N GLY A 8 1.16 -9.40 15.68
CA GLY A 8 1.42 -8.43 14.63
C GLY A 8 1.32 -9.09 13.25
N THR A 9 0.59 -8.46 12.32
CA THR A 9 0.51 -8.94 10.94
C THR A 9 1.75 -8.46 10.16
N VAL A 10 2.47 -9.41 9.55
CA VAL A 10 3.61 -9.11 8.67
C VAL A 10 3.20 -9.39 7.23
N ALA A 11 3.36 -8.40 6.36
CA ALA A 11 3.19 -8.53 4.92
C ALA A 11 4.54 -8.37 4.21
N VAL A 12 4.86 -9.29 3.30
CA VAL A 12 6.03 -9.18 2.42
C VAL A 12 5.62 -8.44 1.17
N VAL A 13 6.40 -7.43 0.78
CA VAL A 13 6.17 -6.61 -0.41
C VAL A 13 7.34 -6.79 -1.39
N ASP A 14 7.04 -6.80 -2.68
CA ASP A 14 8.06 -6.71 -3.74
C ASP A 14 8.48 -5.25 -3.98
N ASP A 15 9.42 -5.03 -4.90
CA ASP A 15 9.97 -3.70 -5.19
C ASP A 15 8.88 -2.71 -5.64
N VAL A 16 7.86 -3.18 -6.37
CA VAL A 16 6.75 -2.35 -6.87
C VAL A 16 5.84 -1.95 -5.72
N ALA A 17 5.45 -2.93 -4.91
CA ALA A 17 4.62 -2.75 -3.73
C ALA A 17 5.32 -1.87 -2.68
N TYR A 18 6.62 -2.01 -2.51
CA TYR A 18 7.42 -1.11 -1.66
C TYR A 18 7.37 0.33 -2.16
N ARG A 19 7.43 0.55 -3.48
CA ARG A 19 7.31 1.91 -4.03
C ARG A 19 5.93 2.51 -3.84
N VAL A 20 4.87 1.70 -3.98
CA VAL A 20 3.50 2.13 -3.64
C VAL A 20 3.42 2.52 -2.17
N TRP A 21 4.00 1.71 -1.28
CA TRP A 21 4.05 1.98 0.15
C TRP A 21 4.69 3.33 0.48
N GLU A 22 5.84 3.64 -0.13
CA GLU A 22 6.52 4.93 0.07
C GLU A 22 5.67 6.15 -0.36
N LEU A 23 4.68 5.96 -1.23
CA LEU A 23 3.80 7.03 -1.72
C LEU A 23 2.50 7.16 -0.90
N CYS A 24 2.21 6.21 -0.01
CA CYS A 24 1.08 6.23 0.92
C CYS A 24 1.34 7.14 2.12
N ASP A 25 1.71 8.40 1.87
CA ASP A 25 2.06 9.39 2.89
C ASP A 25 0.87 10.27 3.36
N GLY A 26 -0.34 9.93 2.93
CA GLY A 26 -1.57 10.67 3.26
C GLY A 26 -1.80 11.94 2.45
N THR A 27 -0.91 12.30 1.51
CA THR A 27 -1.05 13.51 0.68
C THR A 27 -1.55 13.22 -0.74
N ARG A 28 -1.66 11.94 -1.11
CA ARG A 28 -1.98 11.49 -2.47
C ARG A 28 -3.18 10.57 -2.48
N THR A 29 -3.97 10.68 -3.54
CA THR A 29 -5.06 9.75 -3.86
C THR A 29 -4.50 8.46 -4.49
N PRO A 30 -5.25 7.34 -4.44
CA PRO A 30 -4.86 6.08 -5.10
C PRO A 30 -4.53 6.25 -6.59
N ASP A 31 -5.26 7.11 -7.29
CA ASP A 31 -5.03 7.38 -8.72
C ASP A 31 -3.68 8.09 -8.94
N GLN A 32 -3.35 9.09 -8.13
CA GLN A 32 -2.06 9.78 -8.19
C GLN A 32 -0.89 8.84 -7.89
N ILE A 33 -1.07 7.91 -6.93
CA ILE A 33 -0.06 6.90 -6.61
C ILE A 33 0.13 5.95 -7.81
N THR A 34 -0.97 5.46 -8.39
CA THR A 34 -0.96 4.59 -9.58
C THR A 34 -0.25 5.24 -10.76
N ASP A 35 -0.53 6.51 -11.02
CA ASP A 35 0.08 7.29 -12.10
C ASP A 35 1.60 7.43 -11.92
N LEU A 36 2.06 7.77 -10.70
CA LEU A 36 3.47 7.95 -10.38
C LEU A 36 4.26 6.64 -10.48
N VAL A 37 3.68 5.56 -9.97
CA VAL A 37 4.29 4.23 -10.02
C VAL A 37 4.39 3.75 -11.47
N SER A 38 3.32 3.90 -12.26
CA SER A 38 3.31 3.49 -13.67
C SER A 38 4.37 4.24 -14.50
N ARG A 39 4.57 5.54 -14.24
CA ARG A 39 5.63 6.35 -14.90
C ARG A 39 7.03 5.92 -14.52
N THR A 40 7.23 5.42 -13.30
CA THR A 40 8.54 5.03 -12.78
C THR A 40 8.95 3.64 -13.30
N ILE A 41 7.99 2.73 -13.44
CA ILE A 41 8.25 1.30 -13.69
C ILE A 41 7.93 0.91 -15.15
N GLY A 42 7.32 1.80 -15.93
CA GLY A 42 7.17 1.67 -17.38
C GLY A 42 6.08 0.69 -17.84
N ASN A 43 5.16 0.30 -16.95
CA ASN A 43 4.02 -0.56 -17.27
C ASN A 43 2.77 -0.10 -16.50
N PRO A 44 1.55 -0.22 -17.07
CA PRO A 44 0.33 -0.07 -16.29
C PRO A 44 0.29 -1.19 -15.25
N VAL A 45 0.55 -0.84 -13.99
CA VAL A 45 0.53 -1.81 -12.91
C VAL A 45 -0.93 -2.07 -12.55
N SER A 46 -1.56 -3.03 -13.23
CA SER A 46 -2.92 -3.49 -12.93
C SER A 46 -3.10 -3.98 -11.49
N GLY A 47 -2.01 -4.14 -10.73
CA GLY A 47 -2.00 -4.51 -9.32
C GLY A 47 -1.92 -3.37 -8.30
N VAL A 48 -1.75 -2.09 -8.67
CA VAL A 48 -1.62 -1.01 -7.66
C VAL A 48 -2.92 -0.81 -6.90
N SER A 49 -4.05 -0.71 -7.60
CA SER A 49 -5.37 -0.56 -6.95
C SER A 49 -5.71 -1.77 -6.07
N GLU A 50 -5.36 -2.98 -6.51
CA GLU A 50 -5.54 -4.19 -5.72
C GLU A 50 -4.65 -4.17 -4.47
N PHE A 51 -3.38 -3.78 -4.60
CA PHE A 51 -2.44 -3.67 -3.49
C PHE A 51 -2.87 -2.62 -2.47
N VAL A 52 -3.28 -1.43 -2.91
CA VAL A 52 -3.83 -0.38 -2.01
C VAL A 52 -5.09 -0.87 -1.31
N THR A 53 -5.96 -1.63 -2.01
CA THR A 53 -7.14 -2.26 -1.40
C THR A 53 -6.76 -3.29 -0.35
N GLN A 54 -5.74 -4.11 -0.61
CA GLN A 54 -5.23 -5.09 0.35
C GLN A 54 -4.64 -4.40 1.59
N LEU A 55 -3.81 -3.37 1.42
CA LEU A 55 -3.24 -2.58 2.52
C LEU A 55 -4.33 -1.97 3.41
N ARG A 56 -5.40 -1.43 2.80
CA ARG A 56 -6.56 -0.93 3.54
C ARG A 56 -7.27 -2.06 4.28
N ARG A 57 -7.48 -3.21 3.63
CA ARG A 57 -8.17 -4.37 4.22
C ARG A 57 -7.43 -4.92 5.43
N VAL A 58 -6.10 -4.91 5.43
CA VAL A 58 -5.28 -5.36 6.57
C VAL A 58 -4.99 -4.26 7.57
N GLY A 59 -5.56 -3.06 7.40
CA GLY A 59 -5.42 -1.94 8.35
C GLY A 59 -4.04 -1.27 8.35
N LEU A 60 -3.21 -1.52 7.33
CA LEU A 60 -1.87 -0.93 7.25
C LEU A 60 -1.89 0.54 6.75
N ILE A 61 -2.94 0.94 6.03
CA ILE A 61 -3.15 2.32 5.59
C ILE A 61 -4.60 2.74 5.84
N THR A 62 -4.81 4.05 5.97
CA THR A 62 -6.13 4.68 5.89
C THR A 62 -6.20 5.50 4.62
N VAL A 63 -7.25 5.30 3.83
CA VAL A 63 -7.54 6.13 2.66
C VAL A 63 -8.67 7.07 3.06
N LEU A 64 -8.46 8.38 2.91
CA LEU A 64 -9.49 9.38 3.11
C LEU A 64 -10.40 9.37 1.86
N ASP A 65 -11.71 9.19 2.08
CA ASP A 65 -12.73 9.21 1.01
C ASP A 65 -12.89 10.61 0.40
#